data_AF-A0A6S7KDG6-F1
#
_entry.id   AF-A0A6S7KDG6-F1
#
_cell.length_a   1.000
_cell.length_b   1.000
_cell.length_c   1.000
_cell.angle_alpha   90.00
_cell.angle_beta   90.00
_cell.angle_gamma   90.00
#
_symmetry.space_group_name_H-M   'P 1'
#
loop_
_entity.id
_entity.type
_entity.pdbx_description
1 polymer ?
#
loop_
_entity_poly.entity_id
_entity_poly.type
_entity_poly.pdbx_seq_one_letter_code
_entity_poly.pdbx_strand_id
1 'polypeptide(L)'
;MDKHWCFKKARWDVFRDKFEASSEDWVVPRYWTADTIEYQCKSFYKDLEMALSASCPRITPSLGGPPRPPKWLTTELAAQRTQVRVAYKQARETMEDLWTAYRDLRRVYKRSIANAKKAQWTKFTSDVSNLEGMAKLARSLLKDKDACMGLMSSGQQKTSPDEAVGLLFDIFFPGCKNSQPDPIPIKPLAQDSELDTEVISEHKVKQTLDSFGPLKAAGPDGLKPIALQAMGPKSRCRLTYLYRASLTLGYIPKVWRKARVVFIPKVGKKHYTQ
;
A
#
# COMPACT_ATOMS: atom_id res chain seq x y z
N MET A 1 6.32 16.46 3.94
CA MET A 1 5.80 15.13 3.61
C MET A 1 6.43 14.66 2.34
N ASP A 2 7.04 13.48 2.35
CA ASP A 2 7.73 12.95 1.18
C ASP A 2 6.73 12.56 0.09
N LYS A 3 7.05 12.95 -1.14
CA LYS A 3 6.25 12.59 -2.32
C LYS A 3 6.41 11.09 -2.57
N HIS A 4 5.32 10.35 -2.75
CA HIS A 4 5.36 8.93 -3.10
C HIS A 4 4.88 8.69 -4.53
N TRP A 5 5.29 7.57 -5.13
CA TRP A 5 4.81 7.15 -6.44
C TRP A 5 3.31 6.85 -6.44
N CYS A 6 2.59 7.33 -7.46
CA CYS A 6 1.19 6.96 -7.69
C CYS A 6 1.08 5.85 -8.73
N PHE A 7 1.35 4.61 -8.31
CA PHE A 7 1.36 3.43 -9.18
C PHE A 7 0.04 3.15 -9.93
N LYS A 8 -1.10 3.69 -9.48
CA LYS A 8 -2.38 3.60 -10.19
C LYS A 8 -2.47 4.48 -11.44
N LYS A 9 -1.63 5.50 -11.54
CA LYS A 9 -1.57 6.46 -12.66
C LYS A 9 -0.28 6.30 -13.49
N ALA A 10 0.49 5.23 -13.23
CA ALA A 10 1.73 4.99 -13.92
C ALA A 10 1.48 4.50 -15.36
N ARG A 11 2.28 5.00 -16.29
CA ARG A 11 2.35 4.53 -17.69
C ARG A 11 3.33 3.37 -17.80
N TRP A 12 2.82 2.15 -17.61
CA TRP A 12 3.66 0.95 -17.52
C TRP A 12 4.33 0.54 -18.83
N ASP A 13 3.74 0.92 -19.96
CA ASP A 13 4.33 0.90 -21.30
C ASP A 13 5.66 1.67 -21.32
N VAL A 14 5.61 2.96 -20.98
CA VAL A 14 6.80 3.84 -20.96
C VAL A 14 7.82 3.40 -19.93
N PHE A 15 7.35 2.92 -18.76
CA PHE A 15 8.22 2.38 -17.73
C PHE A 15 9.05 1.20 -18.27
N ARG A 16 8.36 0.24 -18.91
CA ARG A 16 8.98 -0.96 -19.46
C ARG A 16 10.01 -0.58 -20.51
N ASP A 17 9.63 0.23 -21.49
CA ASP A 17 10.50 0.57 -22.62
C ASP A 17 11.76 1.29 -22.14
N LYS A 18 11.62 2.25 -21.22
CA LYS A 18 12.77 2.98 -20.66
C LYS A 18 13.68 2.10 -19.82
N PHE A 19 13.11 1.23 -18.99
CA PHE A 19 13.91 0.36 -18.13
C PHE A 19 14.60 -0.75 -18.92
N GLU A 20 13.96 -1.20 -20.00
CA GLU A 20 14.53 -2.15 -20.93
C GLU A 20 15.68 -1.52 -21.71
N ALA A 21 15.49 -0.32 -22.26
CA ALA A 21 16.54 0.43 -22.97
C ALA A 21 17.77 0.69 -22.08
N SER A 22 17.58 1.09 -20.81
CA SER A 22 18.71 1.26 -19.88
C SER A 22 19.38 -0.06 -19.47
N SER A 23 18.75 -1.19 -19.77
CA SER A 23 19.27 -2.52 -19.50
C SER A 23 19.89 -3.18 -20.75
N GLU A 24 19.85 -2.54 -21.92
CA GLU A 24 20.46 -3.07 -23.15
C GLU A 24 21.99 -3.08 -23.06
N ASP A 25 22.59 -2.01 -22.55
CA ASP A 25 24.03 -1.87 -22.38
C ASP A 25 24.59 -2.66 -21.17
N TRP A 26 23.71 -3.32 -20.40
CA TRP A 26 24.14 -4.06 -19.23
C TRP A 26 24.79 -5.38 -19.65
N VAL A 27 26.05 -5.55 -19.26
CA VAL A 27 26.83 -6.77 -19.47
C VAL A 27 26.99 -7.52 -18.15
N VAL A 28 26.88 -8.85 -18.22
CA VAL A 28 27.10 -9.73 -17.07
C VAL A 28 28.54 -9.58 -16.57
N PRO A 29 28.77 -9.25 -15.29
CA PRO A 29 30.10 -9.25 -14.71
C PRO A 29 30.77 -10.62 -14.81
N ARG A 30 32.04 -10.64 -15.24
CA ARG A 30 32.83 -11.87 -15.29
C ARG A 30 33.04 -12.50 -13.91
N TYR A 31 33.16 -11.65 -12.89
CA TYR A 31 33.38 -12.04 -11.52
C TYR A 31 32.36 -11.38 -10.60
N TRP A 32 31.86 -12.17 -9.66
CA TRP A 32 30.94 -11.73 -8.63
C TRP A 32 31.64 -11.72 -7.27
N THR A 33 31.55 -10.60 -6.57
CA THR A 33 31.98 -10.41 -5.19
C THR A 33 30.88 -9.62 -4.45
N ALA A 34 31.00 -9.48 -3.13
CA ALA A 34 30.10 -8.62 -2.37
C ALA A 34 30.02 -7.20 -2.94
N ASP A 35 31.15 -6.62 -3.35
CA ASP A 35 31.21 -5.27 -3.89
C ASP A 35 30.58 -5.17 -5.27
N THR A 36 30.75 -6.17 -6.13
CA THR A 36 30.07 -6.17 -7.43
C THR A 36 28.56 -6.31 -7.28
N ILE A 37 28.09 -7.13 -6.33
CA ILE A 37 26.66 -7.24 -6.01
C ILE A 37 26.11 -5.87 -5.57
N GLU A 38 26.78 -5.18 -4.64
CA GLU A 38 26.34 -3.86 -4.17
C GLU A 38 26.31 -2.83 -5.30
N TYR A 39 27.35 -2.80 -6.15
CA TYR A 39 27.42 -1.92 -7.30
C TYR A 39 26.28 -2.19 -8.31
N GLN A 40 26.09 -3.45 -8.68
CA GLN A 40 25.07 -3.87 -9.63
C GLN A 40 23.67 -3.62 -9.09
N CYS A 41 23.44 -3.87 -7.80
CA CYS A 41 22.17 -3.56 -7.14
C CYS A 41 21.90 -2.05 -7.15
N LYS A 42 22.90 -1.22 -6.82
CA LYS A 42 22.77 0.24 -6.86
C LYS A 42 22.48 0.76 -8.27
N SER A 43 23.15 0.22 -9.29
CA SER A 43 22.89 0.56 -10.70
C SER A 43 21.47 0.16 -11.10
N PHE A 44 21.02 -1.05 -10.75
CA PHE A 44 19.66 -1.52 -11.02
C PHE A 44 18.59 -0.59 -10.41
N TYR A 45 18.73 -0.20 -9.13
CA TYR A 45 17.79 0.72 -8.49
C TYR A 45 17.82 2.11 -9.10
N LYS A 46 18.99 2.61 -9.51
CA LYS A 46 19.11 3.90 -10.20
C LYS A 46 18.31 3.90 -11.50
N ASP A 47 18.48 2.87 -12.32
CA ASP A 47 17.79 2.74 -13.60
C ASP A 47 16.28 2.56 -13.43
N LEU A 48 15.89 1.76 -12.43
CA LEU A 48 14.49 1.58 -12.05
C LEU A 48 13.86 2.90 -11.60
N GLU A 49 14.55 3.68 -10.75
CA GLU A 49 14.04 4.98 -10.28
C GLU A 49 13.95 6.00 -11.41
N MET A 50 14.91 6.03 -12.34
CA MET A 50 14.85 6.84 -13.55
C MET A 50 13.63 6.48 -14.41
N ALA A 51 13.40 5.19 -14.65
CA ALA A 51 12.23 4.71 -15.37
C ALA A 51 10.91 5.08 -14.66
N LEU A 52 10.85 4.95 -13.32
CA LEU A 52 9.68 5.37 -12.53
C LEU A 52 9.45 6.89 -12.60
N SER A 53 10.51 7.69 -12.52
CA SER A 53 10.41 9.16 -12.60
C SER A 53 9.84 9.64 -13.93
N ALA A 54 10.11 8.92 -15.01
CA ALA A 54 9.60 9.24 -16.33
C ALA A 54 8.15 8.78 -16.56
N SER A 55 7.69 7.74 -15.86
CA SER A 55 6.44 7.04 -16.15
C SER A 55 5.36 7.20 -15.07
N CYS A 56 5.75 7.53 -13.85
CA CYS A 56 4.88 7.52 -12.67
C CYS A 56 4.89 8.90 -12.00
N PRO A 57 3.73 9.54 -11.79
CA PRO A 57 3.68 10.81 -11.09
C PRO A 57 3.95 10.62 -9.60
N ARG A 58 4.78 11.50 -9.03
CA ARG A 58 4.97 11.62 -7.58
C ARG A 58 3.88 12.51 -6.98
N ILE A 59 3.11 11.97 -6.05
CA ILE A 59 2.00 12.66 -5.40
C ILE A 59 2.30 12.80 -3.91
N THR A 60 2.01 13.97 -3.34
CA THR A 60 1.93 14.15 -1.89
C THR A 60 0.60 13.55 -1.41
N PRO A 61 0.61 12.63 -0.42
CA PRO A 61 -0.65 12.14 0.14
C PRO A 61 -1.47 13.34 0.61
N SER A 62 -2.67 13.50 0.04
CA SER A 62 -3.57 14.59 0.41
C SER A 62 -3.96 14.38 1.86
N LEU A 63 -3.38 15.18 2.75
CA LEU A 63 -3.90 15.40 4.10
C LEU A 63 -5.25 16.09 3.97
N GLY A 64 -6.32 15.31 3.85
CA GLY A 64 -7.68 15.81 4.05
C GLY A 64 -8.13 16.89 3.08
N GLY A 65 -8.13 16.60 1.77
CA GLY A 65 -9.12 17.27 0.90
C GLY A 65 -10.53 17.07 1.48
N PRO A 66 -11.50 17.98 1.21
CA PRO A 66 -12.83 17.87 1.76
C PRO A 66 -13.38 16.45 1.50
N PRO A 67 -13.97 15.81 2.51
CA PRO A 67 -14.44 14.44 2.38
C PRO A 67 -15.31 14.34 1.14
N ARG A 68 -15.04 13.34 0.30
CA ARG A 68 -15.85 13.11 -0.89
C ARG A 68 -17.31 13.05 -0.46
N PRO A 69 -18.22 13.74 -1.19
CA PRO A 69 -19.62 13.74 -0.82
C PRO A 69 -20.12 12.30 -0.72
N PRO A 70 -21.01 11.99 0.23
CA PRO A 70 -21.58 10.66 0.35
C PRO A 70 -22.21 10.22 -0.97
N LYS A 71 -22.04 8.95 -1.36
CA LYS A 71 -22.53 8.47 -2.66
C LYS A 71 -24.07 8.58 -2.82
N TRP A 72 -24.83 8.63 -1.73
CA TRP A 72 -26.28 8.84 -1.76
C TRP A 72 -26.66 10.27 -2.16
N LEU A 73 -25.74 11.24 -2.11
CA LEU A 73 -26.02 12.63 -2.48
C LEU A 73 -25.99 12.77 -4.00
N THR A 74 -27.16 12.57 -4.62
CA THR A 74 -27.38 12.81 -6.05
C THR A 74 -27.50 14.30 -6.36
N THR A 75 -27.34 14.65 -7.64
CA THR A 75 -27.58 16.01 -8.16
C THR A 75 -29.01 16.48 -7.86
N GLU A 76 -29.99 15.58 -7.96
CA GLU A 76 -31.39 15.83 -7.61
C GLU A 76 -31.57 16.23 -6.13
N LEU A 77 -30.93 15.50 -5.20
CA LEU A 77 -30.98 15.87 -3.77
C LEU A 77 -30.27 17.20 -3.49
N ALA A 78 -29.19 17.49 -4.23
CA ALA A 78 -28.52 18.78 -4.13
C ALA A 78 -29.44 19.93 -4.60
N ALA A 79 -30.20 19.72 -5.68
CA ALA A 79 -31.20 20.68 -6.16
C ALA A 79 -32.35 20.88 -5.17
N GLN A 80 -32.91 19.78 -4.62
CA GLN A 80 -33.93 19.84 -3.58
C GLN A 80 -33.43 20.55 -2.30
N ARG A 81 -32.16 20.34 -1.92
CA ARG A 81 -31.53 21.05 -0.79
C ARG A 81 -31.51 22.56 -1.04
N THR A 82 -31.23 22.99 -2.26
CA THR A 82 -31.26 24.41 -2.65
C THR A 82 -32.68 24.96 -2.60
N GLN A 83 -33.67 24.24 -3.15
CA GLN A 83 -35.08 24.65 -3.12
C GLN A 83 -35.60 24.83 -1.68
N VAL A 84 -35.30 23.88 -0.78
CA VAL A 84 -35.68 23.99 0.64
C VAL A 84 -35.02 25.19 1.33
N ARG A 85 -33.76 25.49 0.99
CA ARG A 85 -33.05 26.67 1.54
C ARG A 85 -33.66 27.99 1.05
N VAL A 86 -34.02 28.07 -0.22
CA VAL A 86 -34.67 29.24 -0.80
C VAL A 86 -36.05 29.44 -0.18
N ALA A 87 -36.87 28.38 -0.12
CA ALA A 87 -38.19 28.43 0.50
C ALA A 87 -38.13 28.80 1.99
N TYR A 88 -37.13 28.31 2.73
CA TYR A 88 -36.90 28.71 4.12
C TYR A 88 -36.56 30.20 4.25
N LYS A 89 -35.71 30.72 3.36
CA LYS A 89 -35.35 32.14 3.36
C LYS A 89 -36.59 33.02 3.09
N GLN A 90 -37.38 32.66 2.07
CA GLN A 90 -38.62 33.37 1.71
C GLN A 90 -39.68 33.34 2.82
N ALA A 91 -39.88 32.18 3.46
CA ALA A 91 -40.80 32.03 4.59
C ALA A 91 -40.32 32.73 5.87
N ARG A 92 -39.02 32.99 6.01
CA ARG A 92 -38.46 33.78 7.12
C ARG A 92 -38.63 35.28 6.89
N GLU A 93 -38.62 35.72 5.64
CA GLU A 93 -38.75 37.13 5.23
C GLU A 93 -40.23 37.59 5.11
N THR A 94 -41.18 36.65 4.94
CA THR A 94 -42.62 36.93 4.73
C THR A 94 -43.47 36.17 5.76
N MET A 95 -44.55 36.76 6.28
CA MET A 95 -45.40 36.13 7.32
C MET A 95 -46.39 35.06 6.79
N GLU A 96 -46.59 34.03 7.62
CA GLU A 96 -47.52 32.87 7.63
C GLU A 96 -47.66 31.95 6.38
N ASP A 97 -48.03 32.42 5.20
CA ASP A 97 -48.51 31.52 4.12
C ASP A 97 -47.41 30.66 3.48
N LEU A 98 -46.18 31.19 3.37
CA LEU A 98 -45.03 30.49 2.78
C LEU A 98 -44.44 29.40 3.68
N TRP A 99 -44.82 29.35 4.96
CA TRP A 99 -44.38 28.31 5.88
C TRP A 99 -44.95 26.94 5.52
N THR A 100 -46.15 26.89 4.94
CA THR A 100 -46.79 25.65 4.49
C THR A 100 -45.98 25.02 3.34
N ALA A 101 -45.70 25.81 2.30
CA ALA A 101 -44.88 25.41 1.15
C ALA A 101 -43.46 24.96 1.57
N TYR A 102 -42.81 25.67 2.50
CA TYR A 102 -41.54 25.23 3.07
C TYR A 102 -41.64 23.88 3.80
N ARG A 103 -42.68 23.68 4.62
CA ARG A 103 -42.88 22.42 5.36
C ARG A 103 -43.06 21.25 4.41
N ASP A 104 -43.79 21.43 3.31
CA ASP A 104 -44.00 20.40 2.30
C ASP A 104 -42.73 20.08 1.50
N LEU A 105 -42.00 21.10 1.03
CA LEU A 105 -40.70 20.91 0.38
C LEU A 105 -39.70 20.21 1.30
N ARG A 106 -39.65 20.60 2.57
CA ARG A 106 -38.79 19.96 3.57
C ARG A 106 -39.19 18.51 3.83
N ARG A 107 -40.49 18.20 3.85
CA ARG A 107 -41.00 16.84 4.02
C ARG A 107 -40.62 15.96 2.83
N VAL A 108 -40.79 16.45 1.60
CA VAL A 108 -40.35 15.75 0.37
C VAL A 108 -38.85 15.51 0.41
N TYR A 109 -38.04 16.55 0.67
CA TYR A 109 -36.59 16.44 0.76
C TYR A 109 -36.13 15.41 1.82
N LYS A 110 -36.74 15.40 3.01
CA LYS A 110 -36.43 14.40 4.05
C LYS A 110 -36.74 12.97 3.59
N ARG A 111 -37.89 12.76 2.91
CA ARG A 111 -38.23 11.45 2.33
C ARG A 111 -37.23 11.04 1.26
N SER A 112 -36.88 11.96 0.36
CA SER A 112 -35.90 11.69 -0.70
C SER A 112 -34.52 11.32 -0.15
N ILE A 113 -34.06 11.98 0.93
CA ILE A 113 -32.82 11.58 1.62
C ILE A 113 -32.93 10.16 2.20
N ALA A 114 -34.04 9.85 2.88
CA ALA A 114 -34.23 8.53 3.48
C ALA A 114 -34.23 7.43 2.41
N ASN A 115 -34.93 7.66 1.30
CA ASN A 115 -34.99 6.75 0.16
C ASN A 115 -33.62 6.58 -0.50
N ALA A 116 -32.86 7.66 -0.71
CA ALA A 116 -31.54 7.60 -1.30
C ALA A 116 -30.53 6.84 -0.42
N LYS A 117 -30.55 7.07 0.90
CA LYS A 117 -29.73 6.30 1.85
C LYS A 117 -30.09 4.83 1.84
N LYS A 118 -31.39 4.50 1.86
CA LYS A 118 -31.89 3.11 1.79
C LYS A 118 -31.47 2.45 0.47
N ALA A 119 -31.70 3.10 -0.66
CA ALA A 119 -31.32 2.59 -1.98
C ALA A 119 -29.82 2.35 -2.08
N GLN A 120 -28.98 3.26 -1.55
CA GLN A 120 -27.55 3.05 -1.52
C GLN A 120 -27.15 1.87 -0.61
N TRP A 121 -27.77 1.73 0.56
CA TRP A 121 -27.52 0.60 1.45
C TRP A 121 -27.93 -0.73 0.81
N THR A 122 -29.13 -0.79 0.21
CA THR A 122 -29.62 -1.98 -0.50
C THR A 122 -28.68 -2.36 -1.64
N LYS A 123 -28.27 -1.41 -2.48
CA LYS A 123 -27.26 -1.63 -3.54
C LYS A 123 -25.95 -2.15 -2.96
N PHE A 124 -25.47 -1.52 -1.89
CA PHE A 124 -24.25 -1.98 -1.22
C PHE A 124 -24.37 -3.42 -0.72
N THR A 125 -25.49 -3.79 -0.08
CA THR A 125 -25.68 -5.16 0.42
C THR A 125 -25.93 -6.19 -0.68
N SER A 126 -26.60 -5.81 -1.78
CA SER A 126 -26.85 -6.71 -2.91
C SER A 126 -25.59 -6.99 -3.73
N ASP A 127 -24.69 -6.00 -3.83
CA ASP A 127 -23.45 -6.10 -4.62
C ASP A 127 -22.34 -6.88 -3.89
N VAL A 128 -22.56 -7.28 -2.64
CA VAL A 128 -21.55 -7.97 -1.82
C VAL A 128 -21.62 -9.47 -2.11
N SER A 129 -20.83 -9.91 -3.10
CA SER A 129 -20.59 -11.33 -3.41
C SER A 129 -19.14 -11.76 -3.16
N ASN A 130 -18.22 -10.81 -2.99
CA ASN A 130 -16.79 -11.08 -2.81
C ASN A 130 -16.33 -10.87 -1.35
N LEU A 131 -15.21 -11.53 -1.00
CA LEU A 131 -14.63 -11.46 0.36
C LEU A 131 -14.30 -10.03 0.79
N GLU A 132 -13.85 -9.18 -0.14
CA GLU A 132 -13.54 -7.77 0.14
C GLU A 132 -14.81 -6.97 0.52
N GLY A 133 -15.91 -7.20 -0.20
CA GLY A 133 -17.22 -6.63 0.09
C GLY A 133 -17.76 -7.10 1.43
N MET A 134 -17.67 -8.40 1.71
CA MET A 134 -18.10 -8.98 2.99
C MET A 134 -17.29 -8.40 4.16
N ALA A 135 -15.97 -8.22 3.99
CA ALA A 135 -15.14 -7.56 5.00
C ALA A 135 -15.50 -6.08 5.22
N LYS A 136 -15.90 -5.34 4.17
CA LYS A 136 -16.39 -3.96 4.30
C LYS A 136 -17.73 -3.92 5.04
N LEU A 137 -18.65 -4.84 4.72
CA LEU A 137 -19.93 -4.98 5.41
C LEU A 137 -19.70 -5.30 6.89
N ALA A 138 -18.89 -6.30 7.19
CA ALA A 138 -18.53 -6.67 8.55
C ALA A 138 -17.97 -5.49 9.33
N ARG A 139 -16.99 -4.73 8.80
CA ARG A 139 -16.46 -3.52 9.45
C ARG A 139 -17.50 -2.41 9.65
N SER A 140 -18.50 -2.30 8.78
CA SER A 140 -19.55 -1.28 8.92
C SER A 140 -20.56 -1.61 10.01
N LEU A 141 -20.78 -2.90 10.27
CA LEU A 141 -21.70 -3.42 11.29
C LEU A 141 -21.01 -3.59 12.64
N LEU A 142 -19.82 -4.19 12.61
CA LEU A 142 -18.91 -4.38 13.72
C LEU A 142 -18.12 -3.07 13.87
N LYS A 143 -18.74 -2.08 14.51
CA LYS A 143 -18.03 -0.88 14.99
C LYS A 143 -16.99 -1.31 16.02
N ASP A 144 -15.82 -1.74 15.57
CA ASP A 144 -14.67 -1.80 16.45
C ASP A 144 -14.31 -0.36 16.80
N LYS A 145 -14.53 0.01 18.07
CA LYS A 145 -13.85 1.17 18.66
C LYS A 145 -12.37 0.98 18.35
N ASP A 146 -11.74 1.99 17.76
CA ASP A 146 -10.35 1.98 17.34
C ASP A 146 -9.54 1.11 18.30
N ALA A 147 -9.15 -0.07 17.81
CA ALA A 147 -8.17 -0.91 18.48
C ALA A 147 -6.85 -0.15 18.38
N CYS A 148 -6.75 0.93 19.15
CA CYS A 148 -5.51 1.57 19.43
C CYS A 148 -4.69 0.46 20.07
N MET A 149 -3.56 0.09 19.45
CA MET A 149 -2.49 -0.59 20.17
C MET A 149 -1.90 0.28 21.30
N GLY A 150 -2.63 1.33 21.71
CA GLY A 150 -2.37 2.15 22.86
C GLY A 150 -2.33 1.26 24.09
N LEU A 151 -1.09 0.93 24.43
CA LEU A 151 -0.66 0.38 25.69
C LEU A 151 -1.09 -1.07 25.89
N MET A 152 -0.25 -1.95 25.37
CA MET A 152 0.00 -3.25 25.99
C MET A 152 0.23 -3.04 27.49
N SER A 153 -0.81 -3.23 28.30
CA SER A 153 -0.73 -3.28 29.74
C SER A 153 0.11 -4.49 30.14
N SER A 154 1.39 -4.28 30.44
CA SER A 154 2.13 -5.20 31.29
C SER A 154 1.65 -4.96 32.73
N GLY A 155 0.56 -5.62 33.13
CA GLY A 155 -0.10 -5.38 34.42
C GLY A 155 -0.95 -4.09 34.49
N GLN A 156 -0.97 -3.41 35.64
CA GLN A 156 -1.84 -2.24 35.93
C GLN A 156 -1.32 -0.89 35.41
N GLN A 157 -0.12 -0.80 34.85
CA GLN A 157 0.48 0.48 34.47
C GLN A 157 0.49 0.71 32.96
N LYS A 158 0.28 1.96 32.59
CA LYS A 158 0.30 2.45 31.23
C LYS A 158 1.76 2.61 30.77
N THR A 159 2.25 1.69 29.94
CA THR A 159 3.59 1.71 29.32
C THR A 159 3.75 2.85 28.31
N SER A 160 4.96 3.41 28.22
CA SER A 160 5.32 4.38 27.18
C SER A 160 5.27 3.73 25.79
N PRO A 161 5.00 4.46 24.68
CA PRO A 161 5.06 3.91 23.33
C PRO A 161 6.36 3.17 23.00
N ASP A 162 7.50 3.67 23.48
CA ASP A 162 8.81 3.05 23.22
C ASP A 162 8.97 1.72 23.98
N GLU A 163 8.47 1.65 25.22
CA GLU A 163 8.45 0.42 26.02
C GLU A 163 7.52 -0.63 25.40
N ALA A 164 6.36 -0.20 24.89
CA ALA A 164 5.44 -1.09 24.19
C ALA A 164 6.06 -1.67 22.91
N VAL A 165 6.84 -0.86 22.17
CA VAL A 165 7.59 -1.33 21.01
C VAL A 165 8.66 -2.34 21.43
N GLY A 166 9.43 -2.07 22.49
CA GLY A 166 10.42 -3.00 23.03
C GLY A 166 9.81 -4.36 23.40
N LEU A 167 8.71 -4.36 24.15
CA LEU A 167 7.98 -5.57 24.51
C LEU A 167 7.47 -6.35 23.30
N LEU A 168 6.94 -5.65 22.29
CA LEU A 168 6.51 -6.31 21.05
C LEU A 168 7.70 -6.91 20.29
N PHE A 169 8.85 -6.25 20.27
CA PHE A 169 10.06 -6.82 19.68
C PHE A 169 10.51 -8.08 20.41
N ASP A 170 10.54 -8.07 21.74
CA ASP A 170 10.94 -9.25 22.54
C ASP A 170 9.98 -10.43 22.34
N ILE A 171 8.66 -10.17 22.26
CA ILE A 171 7.63 -11.20 22.04
C ILE A 171 7.71 -11.78 20.62
N PHE A 172 7.78 -10.92 19.61
CA PHE A 172 7.68 -11.34 18.21
C PHE A 172 9.02 -11.74 17.59
N PHE A 173 10.15 -11.31 18.15
CA PHE A 173 11.50 -11.56 17.65
C PHE A 173 12.47 -11.96 18.80
N PRO A 174 12.18 -13.05 19.54
CA PRO A 174 13.01 -13.45 20.66
C PRO A 174 14.45 -13.73 20.22
N GLY A 175 15.42 -13.15 20.92
CA GLY A 175 16.84 -13.31 20.62
C GLY A 175 17.39 -12.39 19.52
N CYS A 176 16.60 -11.48 18.94
CA CYS A 176 17.13 -10.42 18.10
C CYS A 176 18.01 -9.46 18.93
N LYS A 177 19.31 -9.49 18.70
CA LYS A 177 20.27 -8.57 19.30
C LYS A 177 20.56 -7.43 18.31
N ASN A 178 20.76 -6.22 18.82
CA ASN A 178 21.25 -5.08 18.03
C ASN A 178 22.76 -5.20 17.70
N SER A 179 23.34 -6.39 17.74
CA SER A 179 24.74 -6.63 17.43
C SER A 179 24.97 -6.76 15.93
N GLN A 180 26.21 -6.55 15.49
CA GLN A 180 26.61 -6.96 14.15
C GLN A 180 26.37 -8.48 14.02
N PRO A 181 25.79 -8.94 12.89
CA PRO A 181 25.61 -10.36 12.67
C PRO A 181 26.96 -11.07 12.72
N ASP A 182 26.98 -12.30 13.22
CA ASP A 182 28.18 -13.14 13.10
C ASP A 182 28.60 -13.21 11.63
N PRO A 183 29.91 -13.13 11.31
CA PRO A 183 30.36 -13.22 9.93
C PRO A 183 29.94 -14.57 9.33
N ILE A 184 28.89 -14.56 8.51
CA ILE A 184 28.59 -15.70 7.64
C ILE A 184 29.80 -15.81 6.70
N PRO A 185 30.40 -17.00 6.51
CA PRO A 185 31.47 -17.18 5.54
C PRO A 185 30.98 -16.81 4.14
N ILE A 186 31.25 -15.57 3.73
CA ILE A 186 30.96 -15.10 2.38
C ILE A 186 32.01 -15.71 1.47
N LYS A 187 31.59 -16.38 0.40
CA LYS A 187 32.55 -16.83 -0.62
C LYS A 187 33.20 -15.58 -1.22
N PRO A 188 34.54 -15.54 -1.36
CA PRO A 188 35.22 -14.31 -1.75
C PRO A 188 34.93 -13.93 -3.20
N LEU A 189 34.67 -14.91 -4.07
CA LEU A 189 34.50 -14.73 -5.50
C LEU A 189 33.71 -15.90 -6.11
N ALA A 190 32.94 -15.60 -7.15
CA ALA A 190 32.30 -16.59 -8.02
C ALA A 190 32.39 -16.13 -9.48
N GLN A 191 32.65 -17.06 -10.40
CA GLN A 191 32.51 -16.80 -11.83
C GLN A 191 31.06 -16.93 -12.28
N ASP A 192 30.73 -16.37 -13.44
CA ASP A 192 29.39 -16.48 -14.02
C ASP A 192 28.93 -17.95 -14.20
N SER A 193 29.84 -18.83 -14.60
CA SER A 193 29.59 -20.27 -14.75
C SER A 193 29.26 -21.00 -13.44
N GLU A 194 29.59 -20.40 -12.29
CA GLU A 194 29.35 -20.97 -10.96
C GLU A 194 27.99 -20.53 -10.36
N LEU A 195 27.25 -19.68 -11.07
CA LEU A 195 25.96 -19.18 -10.62
C LEU A 195 24.88 -20.27 -10.74
N ASP A 196 24.10 -20.45 -9.67
CA ASP A 196 23.04 -21.45 -9.63
C ASP A 196 21.87 -21.05 -10.55
N THR A 197 21.78 -21.71 -11.70
CA THR A 197 20.71 -21.50 -12.68
C THR A 197 19.50 -22.41 -12.47
N GLU A 198 19.64 -23.48 -11.68
CA GLU A 198 18.60 -24.47 -11.43
C GLU A 198 17.60 -23.94 -10.40
N VAL A 199 18.10 -23.43 -9.26
CA VAL A 199 17.26 -22.85 -8.20
C VAL A 199 16.68 -21.52 -8.67
N ILE A 200 17.52 -20.66 -9.26
CA ILE A 200 17.14 -19.32 -9.70
C ILE A 200 17.19 -19.24 -11.23
N SER A 201 16.03 -19.41 -11.85
CA SER A 201 15.84 -19.22 -13.30
C SER A 201 14.99 -17.98 -13.60
N GLU A 202 15.19 -17.37 -14.76
CA GLU A 202 14.38 -16.20 -15.17
C GLU A 202 12.88 -16.50 -15.19
N HIS A 203 12.50 -17.72 -15.58
CA HIS A 203 11.12 -18.19 -15.55
C HIS A 203 10.57 -18.20 -14.12
N LYS A 204 11.30 -18.80 -13.16
CA LYS A 204 10.91 -18.82 -11.74
C LYS A 204 10.82 -17.42 -11.16
N VAL A 205 11.78 -16.55 -11.49
CA VAL A 205 11.76 -15.13 -11.06
C VAL A 205 10.50 -14.45 -11.60
N LYS A 206 10.22 -14.57 -12.90
CA LYS A 206 9.01 -13.99 -13.51
C LYS A 206 7.74 -14.50 -12.83
N GLN A 207 7.59 -15.81 -12.71
CA GLN A 207 6.41 -16.45 -12.11
C GLN A 207 6.21 -15.99 -10.66
N THR A 208 7.30 -15.89 -9.89
CA THR A 208 7.25 -15.42 -8.51
C THR A 208 6.81 -13.96 -8.44
N LEU A 209 7.36 -13.08 -9.27
CA LEU A 209 6.96 -11.67 -9.32
C LEU A 209 5.48 -11.50 -9.72
N ASP A 210 5.00 -12.29 -10.67
CA ASP A 210 3.62 -12.25 -11.15
C ASP A 210 2.61 -12.82 -10.13
N SER A 211 3.07 -13.67 -9.21
CA SER A 211 2.20 -14.25 -8.16
C SER A 211 1.69 -13.22 -7.14
N PHE A 212 2.36 -12.07 -7.02
CA PHE A 212 1.97 -11.02 -6.08
C PHE A 212 0.80 -10.19 -6.61
N GLY A 213 -0.11 -9.80 -5.70
CA GLY A 213 -1.11 -8.78 -6.04
C GLY A 213 -0.43 -7.45 -6.40
N PRO A 214 -0.75 -6.82 -7.56
CA PRO A 214 0.05 -5.74 -8.14
C PRO A 214 0.21 -4.53 -7.22
N LEU A 215 -0.85 -4.19 -6.46
CA LEU A 215 -0.89 -3.01 -5.61
C LEU A 215 -0.69 -3.30 -4.12
N LYS A 216 -0.18 -4.49 -3.77
CA LYS A 216 0.17 -4.86 -2.39
C LYS A 216 1.14 -3.85 -1.76
N ALA A 217 1.23 -3.86 -0.44
CA ALA A 217 2.06 -2.92 0.32
C ALA A 217 3.53 -3.02 -0.13
N ALA A 218 4.19 -1.85 -0.26
CA ALA A 218 5.60 -1.78 -0.60
C ALA A 218 6.45 -1.97 0.66
N GLY A 219 7.68 -2.44 0.45
CA GLY A 219 8.72 -2.46 1.48
C GLY A 219 9.25 -1.06 1.80
N PRO A 220 10.36 -0.97 2.57
CA PRO A 220 11.02 0.30 2.86
C PRO A 220 11.60 1.00 1.63
N ASP A 221 11.78 0.28 0.52
CA ASP A 221 12.19 0.82 -0.78
C ASP A 221 11.06 1.54 -1.55
N GLY A 222 9.82 1.45 -1.07
CA GLY A 222 8.67 2.09 -1.70
C GLY A 222 8.22 1.47 -3.03
N LEU A 223 8.80 0.33 -3.44
CA LEU A 223 8.45 -0.36 -4.68
C LEU A 223 7.27 -1.31 -4.44
N LYS A 224 6.22 -1.15 -5.26
CA LYS A 224 5.09 -2.10 -5.29
C LYS A 224 5.37 -3.22 -6.30
N PRO A 225 4.79 -4.42 -6.11
CA PRO A 225 4.99 -5.54 -7.02
C PRO A 225 4.72 -5.20 -8.50
N ILE A 226 3.74 -4.35 -8.79
CA ILE A 226 3.43 -3.91 -10.16
C ILE A 226 4.63 -3.31 -10.90
N ALA A 227 5.56 -2.64 -10.21
CA ALA A 227 6.76 -2.09 -10.85
C ALA A 227 7.72 -3.22 -11.31
N LEU A 228 7.85 -4.26 -10.50
CA LEU A 228 8.67 -5.43 -10.83
C LEU A 228 8.00 -6.32 -11.89
N GLN A 229 6.66 -6.42 -11.85
CA GLN A 229 5.87 -7.13 -12.87
C GLN A 229 5.94 -6.45 -14.25
N ALA A 230 6.10 -5.12 -14.27
CA ALA A 230 6.19 -4.35 -15.51
C ALA A 230 7.54 -4.46 -16.23
N MET A 231 8.58 -4.99 -15.58
CA MET A 231 9.93 -5.14 -16.15
C MET A 231 9.94 -5.98 -17.43
N GLY A 232 10.77 -5.56 -18.38
CA GLY A 232 11.04 -6.32 -19.60
C GLY A 232 12.04 -7.48 -19.37
N PRO A 233 12.31 -8.28 -20.42
CA PRO A 233 13.24 -9.41 -20.35
C PRO A 233 14.66 -9.06 -19.85
N LYS A 234 15.32 -8.05 -20.40
CA LYS A 234 16.70 -7.62 -20.05
C LYS A 234 16.77 -7.09 -18.62
N SER A 235 15.85 -6.21 -18.25
CA SER A 235 15.76 -5.70 -16.88
C SER A 235 15.50 -6.82 -15.86
N ARG A 236 14.70 -7.83 -16.21
CA ARG A 236 14.47 -9.02 -15.37
C ARG A 236 15.69 -9.95 -15.33
N CYS A 237 16.43 -10.07 -16.44
CA CYS A 237 17.68 -10.82 -16.51
C CYS A 237 18.70 -10.27 -15.50
N ARG A 238 18.87 -8.94 -15.44
CA ARG A 238 19.69 -8.25 -14.42
C ARG A 238 19.34 -8.66 -13.00
N LEU A 239 18.05 -8.62 -12.67
CA LEU A 239 17.56 -8.99 -11.34
C LEU A 239 17.81 -10.48 -11.04
N THR A 240 17.66 -11.34 -12.04
CA THR A 240 17.91 -12.78 -11.92
C THR A 240 19.39 -13.04 -11.60
N TYR A 241 20.32 -12.37 -12.29
CA TYR A 241 21.75 -12.46 -11.98
C TYR A 241 22.10 -11.96 -10.58
N LEU A 242 21.49 -10.87 -10.12
CA LEU A 242 21.65 -10.40 -8.75
C LEU A 242 21.20 -11.46 -7.73
N TYR A 243 20.04 -12.10 -7.94
CA TYR A 243 19.57 -13.17 -7.06
C TYR A 243 20.49 -14.39 -7.08
N ARG A 244 20.97 -14.80 -8.26
CA ARG A 244 21.94 -15.90 -8.40
C ARG A 244 23.24 -15.62 -7.65
N ALA A 245 23.86 -14.48 -7.91
CA ALA A 245 25.09 -14.09 -7.26
C ALA A 245 24.93 -14.00 -5.74
N SER A 246 23.80 -13.45 -5.28
CA SER A 246 23.49 -13.39 -3.85
C SER A 246 23.39 -14.76 -3.19
N LEU A 247 22.73 -15.72 -3.85
CA LEU A 247 22.62 -17.08 -3.35
C LEU A 247 23.98 -17.79 -3.38
N THR A 248 24.69 -17.76 -4.51
CA THR A 248 25.97 -18.44 -4.70
C THR A 248 27.04 -17.97 -3.71
N LEU A 249 27.12 -16.66 -3.46
CA LEU A 249 28.12 -16.06 -2.57
C LEU A 249 27.69 -16.02 -1.09
N GLY A 250 26.41 -16.27 -0.80
CA GLY A 250 25.85 -16.06 0.54
C GLY A 250 25.78 -14.58 0.94
N TYR A 251 25.66 -13.67 -0.03
CA TYR A 251 25.66 -12.23 0.19
C TYR A 251 24.42 -11.53 -0.36
N ILE A 252 23.58 -11.00 0.53
CA ILE A 252 22.38 -10.24 0.15
C ILE A 252 22.74 -8.74 0.08
N PRO A 253 22.38 -7.95 -0.95
CA PRO A 253 22.57 -6.50 -0.94
C PRO A 253 22.04 -5.83 0.33
N LYS A 254 22.79 -4.88 0.90
CA LYS A 254 22.42 -4.16 2.13
C LYS A 254 21.04 -3.51 2.05
N VAL A 255 20.65 -3.03 0.86
CA VAL A 255 19.32 -2.44 0.63
C VAL A 255 18.18 -3.45 0.79
N TRP A 256 18.41 -4.73 0.48
CA TRP A 256 17.42 -5.81 0.61
C TRP A 256 17.33 -6.38 2.03
N ARG A 257 18.32 -6.10 2.89
CA ARG A 257 18.32 -6.53 4.30
C ARG A 257 17.46 -5.65 5.22
N LYS A 258 16.84 -4.60 4.67
CA LYS A 258 16.02 -3.65 5.45
C LYS A 258 14.56 -4.09 5.46
N ALA A 259 13.95 -4.10 6.63
CA ALA A 259 12.53 -4.36 6.81
C ALA A 259 11.88 -3.27 7.69
N ARG A 260 10.59 -3.00 7.45
CA ARG A 260 9.77 -2.16 8.32
C ARG A 260 8.69 -3.03 8.95
N VAL A 261 8.79 -3.22 10.27
CA VAL A 261 7.80 -3.98 11.04
C VAL A 261 6.66 -3.07 11.45
N VAL A 262 5.43 -3.49 11.15
CA VAL A 262 4.20 -2.80 11.58
C VAL A 262 3.34 -3.83 12.31
N PHE A 263 3.17 -3.62 13.60
CA PHE A 263 2.30 -4.45 14.43
C PHE A 263 0.83 -4.06 14.17
N ILE A 264 0.03 -5.03 13.74
CA ILE A 264 -1.39 -4.84 13.44
C ILE A 264 -2.21 -5.60 14.48
N PRO A 265 -3.09 -4.93 15.23
CA PRO A 265 -3.93 -5.61 16.20
C PRO A 265 -4.93 -6.53 15.48
N LYS A 266 -4.95 -7.80 15.87
CA LYS A 266 -5.99 -8.76 15.53
C LYS A 266 -7.29 -8.41 16.27
N VAL A 267 -8.38 -8.39 15.51
CA VAL A 267 -9.74 -8.21 16.04
C VAL A 267 -10.03 -9.30 17.08
N GLY A 268 -10.62 -8.91 18.21
CA GLY A 268 -10.98 -9.82 19.30
C GLY A 268 -9.84 -10.21 20.25
N LYS A 269 -8.58 -9.87 19.94
CA LYS A 269 -7.44 -10.07 20.85
C LYS A 269 -7.10 -8.78 21.59
N LYS A 270 -7.40 -8.73 22.89
CA LYS A 270 -7.10 -7.59 23.77
C LYS A 270 -5.66 -7.62 24.33
N HIS A 271 -5.04 -8.80 24.37
CA HIS A 271 -3.70 -9.03 24.92
C HIS A 271 -2.91 -9.96 23.99
N TYR A 272 -1.59 -9.71 23.84
CA TYR A 272 -0.67 -10.52 23.02
C TYR A 272 0.36 -11.29 23.86
N THR A 273 0.12 -11.41 25.17
CA THR A 273 1.02 -12.03 26.16
C THR A 273 0.57 -13.43 26.61
N GLN A 274 -0.28 -14.11 25.84
CA GLN A 274 -0.71 -15.50 26.09
C GLN A 274 -0.56 -16.35 24.83
#